data_AF-A0A928HU90-F1
#
_entry.id   AF-A0A928HU90-F1
#
_cell.length_a   1.000
_cell.length_b   1.000
_cell.length_c   1.000
_cell.angle_alpha   90.00
_cell.angle_beta   90.00
_cell.angle_gamma   90.00
#
_symmetry.space_group_name_H-M   'P 1'
#
loop_
_entity.id
_entity.type
_entity.pdbx_description
1 polymer ?
#
loop_
_entity_poly.entity_id
_entity_poly.type
_entity_poly.pdbx_seq_one_letter_code
_entity_poly.pdbx_strand_id
1 'polypeptide(L)'
;MREPEIGLLVAEAATRLRCGASFEQAWQKTFERTDIADRYKMGVDSAGVPHGLRALQRSSSGTELTFAIPAAVAVCRLSYLTGAPSADVLEACAGGITEVSEAAAARRVALAGPRASARTLALLPLLGLLLGYVLGSNPLAFLLSTNVGRVCLLIGFAFELAGIVWVRHLVKRAEEG
;
A
#
# COMPACT_ATOMS: atom_id res chain seq x y z
N MET A 1 7.74 1.92 -14.65
CA MET A 1 8.61 1.12 -13.76
C MET A 1 7.72 0.38 -12.78
N ARG A 2 7.76 -0.96 -12.76
CA ARG A 2 6.98 -1.76 -11.80
C ARG A 2 7.70 -1.69 -10.46
N GLU A 3 6.99 -1.35 -9.39
CA GLU A 3 7.54 -1.49 -8.04
C GLU A 3 7.86 -2.97 -7.81
N PRO A 4 9.07 -3.32 -7.35
CA PRO A 4 9.40 -4.71 -7.08
C PRO A 4 8.54 -5.19 -5.91
N GLU A 5 7.74 -6.24 -6.16
CA GLU A 5 6.95 -6.91 -5.14
C GLU A 5 7.90 -7.49 -4.09
N ILE A 6 7.86 -6.96 -2.88
CA ILE A 6 8.79 -7.36 -1.82
C ILE A 6 8.58 -8.81 -1.41
N GLY A 7 7.35 -9.31 -1.47
CA GLY A 7 7.07 -10.73 -1.27
C GLY A 7 7.88 -11.61 -2.23
N LEU A 8 7.97 -11.22 -3.50
CA LEU A 8 8.76 -11.94 -4.50
C LEU A 8 10.26 -11.90 -4.18
N LEU A 9 10.80 -10.75 -3.79
CA LEU A 9 12.23 -10.63 -3.45
C LEU A 9 12.60 -11.51 -2.24
N VAL A 10 11.75 -11.51 -1.20
CA VAL A 10 11.94 -12.32 0.01
C VAL A 10 11.83 -13.81 -0.34
N ALA A 11 10.84 -14.20 -1.16
CA ALA A 11 10.67 -15.58 -1.62
C ALA A 11 11.86 -16.08 -2.46
N GLU A 12 12.37 -15.25 -3.38
CA GLU A 12 13.52 -15.62 -4.22
C GLU A 12 14.81 -15.78 -3.38
N ALA A 13 15.01 -14.90 -2.38
CA ALA A 13 16.12 -15.02 -1.44
C ALA A 13 16.00 -16.30 -0.58
N ALA A 14 14.81 -16.61 -0.07
CA ALA A 14 14.53 -17.84 0.69
C ALA A 14 14.83 -19.09 -0.15
N THR A 15 14.37 -19.10 -1.41
CA THR A 15 14.62 -20.20 -2.35
C THR A 15 16.11 -20.41 -2.58
N ARG A 16 16.88 -19.33 -2.80
CA ARG A 16 18.34 -19.42 -3.00
C ARG A 16 19.06 -19.96 -1.78
N LEU A 17 18.69 -19.49 -0.58
CA LEU A 17 19.21 -20.03 0.68
C LEU A 17 18.93 -21.54 0.79
N ARG A 18 17.72 -21.97 0.43
CA ARG A 18 17.32 -23.38 0.44
C ARG A 18 18.08 -24.22 -0.58
N CYS A 19 18.50 -23.62 -1.69
CA CYS A 19 19.41 -24.22 -2.67
C CYS A 19 20.90 -24.21 -2.24
N GLY A 20 21.21 -23.76 -1.02
CA GLY A 20 22.57 -23.75 -0.47
C GLY A 20 23.40 -22.52 -0.78
N ALA A 21 22.82 -21.45 -1.33
CA ALA A 21 23.52 -20.18 -1.47
C ALA A 21 23.81 -19.58 -0.08
N SER A 22 24.94 -18.89 0.07
CA SER A 22 25.18 -18.11 1.29
C SER A 22 24.17 -16.96 1.38
N PHE A 23 23.91 -16.47 2.59
CA PHE A 23 22.97 -15.37 2.81
C PHE A 23 23.31 -14.11 1.99
N GLU A 24 24.59 -13.75 1.96
CA GLU A 24 25.06 -12.61 1.18
C GLU A 24 24.90 -12.83 -0.34
N GLN A 25 25.24 -14.02 -0.84
CA GLN A 25 25.08 -14.36 -2.27
C GLN A 25 23.61 -14.43 -2.68
N ALA A 26 22.74 -14.99 -1.83
CA ALA A 26 21.31 -15.09 -2.08
C ALA A 26 20.72 -13.70 -2.29
N TRP A 27 20.97 -12.77 -1.37
CA TRP A 27 20.49 -11.40 -1.47
C TRP A 27 21.13 -10.61 -2.60
N GLN A 28 22.43 -10.75 -2.82
CA GLN A 28 23.12 -10.10 -3.94
C GLN A 28 22.49 -10.51 -5.28
N LYS A 29 22.30 -11.81 -5.51
CA LYS A 29 21.65 -12.36 -6.71
C LYS A 29 20.19 -11.94 -6.87
N THR A 30 19.45 -11.83 -5.77
CA THR A 30 18.07 -11.33 -5.79
C THR A 30 18.03 -9.87 -6.24
N PHE A 31 18.93 -9.03 -5.72
CA PHE A 31 18.93 -7.61 -6.06
C PHE A 31 19.49 -7.31 -7.46
N GLU A 32 20.40 -8.14 -8.00
CA GLU A 32 20.93 -8.03 -9.38
C GLU A 32 19.82 -7.94 -10.45
N ARG A 33 18.65 -8.54 -10.20
CA ARG A 33 17.51 -8.54 -11.15
C ARG A 33 16.66 -7.26 -11.07
N THR A 34 16.97 -6.37 -10.14
CA THR A 34 16.27 -5.10 -9.90
C THR A 34 17.19 -3.90 -10.12
N ASP A 35 16.64 -2.78 -10.63
CA ASP A 35 17.34 -1.47 -10.79
C ASP A 35 17.88 -0.88 -9.45
N ILE A 36 17.65 -1.59 -8.35
CA ILE A 36 18.16 -1.30 -7.00
C ILE A 36 19.64 -1.68 -6.89
N ALA A 37 20.10 -2.69 -7.65
CA ALA A 37 21.49 -3.16 -7.61
C ALA A 37 22.53 -2.13 -8.05
N ASP A 38 22.23 -1.37 -9.11
CA ASP A 38 23.13 -0.33 -9.61
C ASP A 38 23.21 0.88 -8.66
N ARG A 39 22.24 1.03 -7.76
CA ARG A 39 22.04 2.25 -6.96
C ARG A 39 22.57 2.15 -5.53
N TYR A 40 22.80 0.94 -5.01
CA TYR A 40 23.19 0.72 -3.62
C TYR A 40 24.34 -0.27 -3.49
N LYS A 41 25.24 -0.04 -2.53
CA LYS A 41 26.31 -0.99 -2.20
C LYS A 41 25.72 -2.36 -1.88
N MET A 42 26.09 -3.37 -2.64
CA MET A 42 25.86 -4.79 -2.33
C MET A 42 26.57 -5.15 -1.02
N GLY A 43 25.90 -5.96 -0.19
CA GLY A 43 26.43 -6.43 1.09
C GLY A 43 25.40 -6.41 2.21
N VAL A 44 25.83 -6.87 3.37
CA VAL A 44 25.03 -6.99 4.59
C VAL A 44 25.58 -5.99 5.63
N ASP A 45 24.69 -5.24 6.28
CA ASP A 45 25.10 -4.32 7.35
C ASP A 45 25.54 -5.07 8.63
N SER A 46 26.09 -4.34 9.60
CA SER A 46 26.55 -4.93 10.87
C SER A 46 25.45 -5.57 11.72
N ALA A 47 24.17 -5.40 11.35
CA ALA A 47 23.04 -6.02 11.99
C ALA A 47 22.51 -7.24 11.20
N GLY A 48 23.19 -7.66 10.14
CA GLY A 48 22.76 -8.79 9.32
C GLY A 48 21.69 -8.44 8.30
N VAL A 49 21.44 -7.15 8.04
CA VAL A 49 20.39 -6.70 7.13
C VAL A 49 21.02 -6.32 5.78
N PRO A 50 20.53 -6.89 4.66
CA PRO A 50 20.96 -6.48 3.33
C PRO A 50 20.77 -4.98 3.09
N HIS A 51 21.79 -4.31 2.56
CA HIS A 51 21.72 -2.86 2.30
C HIS A 51 20.57 -2.48 1.35
N GLY A 52 20.21 -3.36 0.40
CA GLY A 52 19.04 -3.19 -0.46
C GLY A 52 17.72 -3.07 0.32
N LEU A 53 17.52 -3.89 1.36
CA LEU A 53 16.34 -3.79 2.23
C LEU A 53 16.33 -2.49 3.05
N ARG A 54 17.50 -2.04 3.54
CA ARG A 54 17.62 -0.74 4.23
C ARG A 54 17.30 0.44 3.31
N ALA A 55 17.76 0.38 2.08
CA ALA A 55 17.48 1.39 1.07
C ALA A 55 15.99 1.47 0.74
N LEU A 56 15.34 0.32 0.58
CA LEU A 56 13.89 0.22 0.43
C LEU A 56 13.18 0.81 1.65
N GLN A 57 13.59 0.44 2.88
CA GLN A 57 12.99 0.95 4.11
C GLN A 57 13.03 2.48 4.20
N ARG A 58 14.11 3.11 3.73
CA ARG A 58 14.26 4.58 3.71
C ARG A 58 13.47 5.27 2.60
N SER A 59 13.24 4.57 1.49
CA SER A 59 12.56 5.11 0.32
C SER A 59 11.06 4.85 0.33
N SER A 60 10.58 3.93 1.18
CA SER A 60 9.18 3.56 1.25
C SER A 60 8.33 4.63 1.92
N SER A 61 7.52 5.30 1.11
CA SER A 61 6.42 6.17 1.53
C SER A 61 5.03 5.60 1.16
N GLY A 62 4.97 4.38 0.60
CA GLY A 62 3.75 3.74 0.11
C GLY A 62 3.07 2.81 1.13
N THR A 63 1.73 2.82 1.17
CA THR A 63 0.89 2.12 2.16
C THR A 63 1.06 0.58 2.14
N GLU A 64 1.26 -0.05 0.98
CA GLU A 64 1.46 -1.52 0.90
C GLU A 64 2.81 -1.99 1.45
N LEU A 65 3.84 -1.13 1.43
CA LEU A 65 5.20 -1.46 1.85
C LEU A 65 5.41 -1.30 3.36
N THR A 66 4.42 -0.73 4.07
CA THR A 66 4.50 -0.33 5.48
C THR A 66 4.82 -1.50 6.40
N PHE A 67 4.35 -2.71 6.10
CA PHE A 67 4.59 -3.91 6.92
C PHE A 67 5.60 -4.88 6.33
N ALA A 68 5.66 -5.01 5.00
CA ALA A 68 6.51 -6.00 4.33
C ALA A 68 8.02 -5.73 4.54
N ILE A 69 8.48 -4.49 4.40
CA ILE A 69 9.92 -4.17 4.56
C ILE A 69 10.36 -4.29 6.01
N PRO A 70 9.67 -3.69 7.00
CA PRO A 70 10.07 -3.84 8.39
C PRO A 70 10.09 -5.30 8.84
N ALA A 71 9.14 -6.12 8.37
CA ALA A 71 9.13 -7.56 8.65
C ALA A 71 10.36 -8.26 8.07
N ALA A 72 10.67 -8.05 6.78
CA ALA A 72 11.85 -8.65 6.15
C ALA A 72 13.17 -8.21 6.84
N VAL A 73 13.28 -6.93 7.21
CA VAL A 73 14.41 -6.38 7.98
C VAL A 73 14.52 -7.04 9.36
N ALA A 74 13.39 -7.18 10.07
CA ALA A 74 13.35 -7.79 11.39
C ALA A 74 13.75 -9.27 11.35
N VAL A 75 13.28 -10.02 10.35
CA VAL A 75 13.64 -11.42 10.12
C VAL A 75 15.14 -11.56 9.85
N CYS A 76 15.70 -10.76 8.92
CA CYS A 76 17.14 -10.80 8.62
C CYS A 76 17.98 -10.53 9.88
N ARG A 77 17.60 -9.51 10.65
CA ARG A 77 18.29 -9.15 11.89
C ARG A 77 18.18 -10.24 12.95
N LEU A 78 16.99 -10.84 13.10
CA LEU A 78 16.77 -11.92 14.05
C LEU A 78 17.60 -13.15 13.69
N SER A 79 17.56 -13.59 12.42
CA SER A 79 18.35 -14.74 11.96
C SER A 79 19.85 -14.50 12.14
N TYR A 80 20.33 -13.28 11.89
CA TYR A 80 21.74 -12.93 12.11
C TYR A 80 22.13 -12.97 13.60
N LEU A 81 21.30 -12.41 14.49
CA LEU A 81 21.59 -12.37 15.92
C LEU A 81 21.48 -13.75 16.61
N THR A 82 20.59 -14.61 16.12
CA THR A 82 20.29 -15.92 16.73
C THR A 82 20.98 -17.09 16.03
N GLY A 83 21.56 -16.88 14.85
CA GLY A 83 22.08 -17.95 14.00
C GLY A 83 21.00 -18.89 13.45
N ALA A 84 19.71 -18.54 13.60
CA ALA A 84 18.61 -19.37 13.15
C ALA A 84 18.66 -19.62 11.63
N PRO A 85 18.19 -20.78 11.14
CA PRO A 85 18.12 -21.10 9.72
C PRO A 85 17.35 -20.00 8.98
N SER A 86 18.07 -19.14 8.27
CA SER A 86 17.48 -17.98 7.62
C SER A 86 16.51 -18.38 6.51
N ALA A 87 16.73 -19.53 5.86
CA ALA A 87 15.85 -20.03 4.81
C ALA A 87 14.40 -20.21 5.27
N ASP A 88 14.16 -20.90 6.39
CA ASP A 88 12.81 -21.21 6.85
C ASP A 88 12.07 -19.98 7.36
N VAL A 89 12.76 -19.09 8.08
CA VAL A 89 12.17 -17.85 8.61
C VAL A 89 11.86 -16.86 7.47
N LEU A 90 12.73 -16.79 6.45
CA LEU A 90 12.47 -15.99 5.27
C LEU A 90 11.35 -16.57 4.40
N GLU A 91 11.25 -17.88 4.26
CA GLU A 91 10.15 -18.54 3.54
C GLU A 91 8.81 -18.25 4.23
N ALA A 92 8.75 -18.40 5.56
CA ALA A 92 7.57 -18.06 6.34
C ALA A 92 7.20 -16.57 6.21
N CYS A 93 8.21 -15.69 6.20
CA CYS A 93 8.01 -14.26 5.98
C CYS A 93 7.48 -13.97 4.57
N ALA A 94 8.02 -14.62 3.54
CA ALA A 94 7.56 -14.51 2.16
C ALA A 94 6.11 -14.98 2.01
N GLY A 95 5.77 -16.12 2.61
CA GLY A 95 4.41 -16.64 2.66
C GLY A 95 3.44 -15.65 3.30
N GLY A 96 3.77 -15.12 4.49
CA GLY A 96 2.93 -14.13 5.16
C GLY A 96 2.77 -12.81 4.39
N ILE A 97 3.83 -12.32 3.73
CA ILE A 97 3.73 -11.13 2.86
C ILE A 97 2.80 -11.40 1.67
N THR A 98 2.90 -12.60 1.09
CA THR A 98 2.08 -13.01 -0.06
C THR A 98 0.61 -13.12 0.33
N GLU A 99 0.28 -13.78 1.44
CA GLU A 99 -1.11 -13.87 1.94
C GLU A 99 -1.74 -12.49 2.18
N VAL A 100 -1.00 -11.57 2.81
CA VAL A 100 -1.48 -10.19 3.02
C VAL A 100 -1.72 -9.47 1.68
N SER A 101 -0.83 -9.66 0.71
CA SER A 101 -0.97 -9.05 -0.62
C SER A 101 -2.17 -9.60 -1.40
N GLU A 102 -2.40 -10.92 -1.33
CA GLU A 102 -3.54 -11.58 -1.96
C GLU A 102 -4.85 -11.17 -1.31
N ALA A 103 -4.90 -11.09 0.03
CA ALA A 103 -6.05 -10.58 0.76
C ALA A 103 -6.38 -9.12 0.37
N ALA A 104 -5.36 -8.27 0.26
CA ALA A 104 -5.53 -6.88 -0.19
C ALA A 104 -6.03 -6.82 -1.65
N ALA A 105 -5.51 -7.66 -2.54
CA ALA A 105 -5.95 -7.75 -3.93
C ALA A 105 -7.40 -8.24 -4.04
N ALA A 106 -7.75 -9.31 -3.33
CA ALA A 106 -9.11 -9.85 -3.28
C ALA A 106 -10.11 -8.80 -2.77
N ARG A 107 -9.73 -8.04 -1.73
CA ARG A 107 -10.52 -6.93 -1.21
C ARG A 107 -10.69 -5.80 -2.21
N ARG A 108 -9.63 -5.43 -2.95
CA ARG A 108 -9.72 -4.43 -4.02
C ARG A 108 -10.72 -4.86 -5.10
N VAL A 109 -10.69 -6.13 -5.48
CA VAL A 109 -11.63 -6.72 -6.45
C VAL A 109 -13.05 -6.71 -5.91
N ALA A 110 -13.27 -7.22 -4.69
CA ALA A 110 -14.59 -7.28 -4.06
C ALA A 110 -15.22 -5.89 -3.86
N LEU A 111 -14.41 -4.87 -3.55
CA LEU A 111 -14.86 -3.49 -3.37
C LEU A 111 -14.90 -2.68 -4.67
N ALA A 112 -14.48 -3.22 -5.82
CA ALA A 112 -14.46 -2.48 -7.08
C ALA A 112 -15.87 -2.01 -7.50
N GLY A 113 -16.86 -2.92 -7.45
CA GLY A 113 -18.26 -2.61 -7.73
C GLY A 113 -18.85 -1.57 -6.78
N PRO A 114 -18.82 -1.80 -5.45
CA PRO A 114 -19.27 -0.83 -4.46
C PRO A 114 -18.60 0.55 -4.58
N ARG A 115 -17.30 0.60 -4.85
CA ARG A 115 -16.53 1.86 -4.98
C ARG A 115 -16.86 2.62 -6.27
N ALA A 116 -17.17 1.92 -7.36
CA ALA A 116 -17.64 2.53 -8.60
C ALA A 116 -19.01 3.19 -8.39
N SER A 117 -19.98 2.48 -7.80
CA SER A 117 -21.31 3.04 -7.52
C SER A 117 -21.26 4.22 -6.53
N ALA A 118 -20.44 4.12 -5.48
CA ALA A 118 -20.23 5.22 -4.54
C ALA A 118 -19.64 6.46 -5.22
N ARG A 119 -18.68 6.30 -6.15
CA ARG A 119 -18.14 7.41 -6.95
C ARG A 119 -19.20 8.04 -7.85
N THR A 120 -20.04 7.24 -8.50
CA THR A 120 -21.14 7.75 -9.34
C THR A 120 -22.12 8.59 -8.52
N LEU A 121 -22.52 8.11 -7.34
CA LEU A 121 -23.39 8.87 -6.44
C LEU A 121 -22.71 10.13 -5.89
N ALA A 122 -21.42 10.08 -5.59
CA ALA A 122 -20.64 11.24 -5.14
C ALA A 122 -20.45 12.31 -6.23
N LEU A 123 -20.50 11.93 -7.51
CA LEU A 123 -20.44 12.87 -8.66
C LEU A 123 -21.78 13.53 -8.96
N LEU A 124 -22.89 12.97 -8.48
CA LEU A 124 -24.24 13.46 -8.75
C LEU A 124 -24.47 14.94 -8.33
N PRO A 125 -23.98 15.43 -7.17
CA PRO A 125 -24.11 16.83 -6.78
C PRO A 125 -23.39 17.79 -7.74
N LEU A 126 -22.21 17.40 -8.23
CA LEU A 126 -21.43 18.19 -9.19
C LEU A 126 -22.16 18.30 -10.53
N LEU A 127 -22.72 17.19 -11.02
CA LEU A 127 -23.55 17.18 -12.22
C LEU A 127 -24.81 18.05 -12.06
N GLY A 128 -25.45 18.00 -10.90
CA GLY A 128 -26.60 18.86 -10.58
C GLY A 128 -26.26 20.35 -10.59
N LEU A 129 -25.12 20.73 -10.00
CA LEU A 129 -24.62 22.11 -10.04
C LEU A 129 -24.32 22.58 -11.46
N LEU A 130 -23.68 21.72 -12.28
CA LEU A 130 -23.33 22.02 -13.66
C LEU A 130 -24.59 22.25 -14.51
N LEU A 131 -25.58 21.36 -14.40
CA LEU A 131 -26.87 21.51 -15.06
C LEU A 131 -27.56 22.82 -14.66
N GLY A 132 -27.58 23.13 -13.36
CA GLY A 132 -28.13 24.41 -12.87
C GLY A 132 -27.43 25.62 -13.46
N TYR A 133 -26.09 25.59 -13.58
CA TYR A 133 -25.31 26.66 -14.19
C TYR A 133 -25.63 26.82 -15.70
N VAL A 134 -25.71 25.72 -16.45
CA VAL A 134 -26.05 25.73 -17.90
C VAL A 134 -27.46 26.28 -18.13
N LEU A 135 -28.41 26.00 -17.23
CA LEU A 135 -29.76 26.56 -17.25
C LEU A 135 -29.82 28.07 -16.92
N GLY A 136 -28.67 28.72 -16.69
CA GLY A 136 -28.57 30.17 -16.46
C GLY A 136 -28.73 30.59 -15.01
N SER A 137 -28.85 29.64 -14.07
CA SER A 137 -28.73 29.99 -12.65
C SER A 137 -27.27 30.30 -12.33
N ASN A 138 -27.02 31.17 -11.35
CA ASN A 138 -25.66 31.47 -10.88
C ASN A 138 -25.43 30.78 -9.52
N PRO A 139 -25.27 29.44 -9.48
CA PRO A 139 -25.28 28.65 -8.26
C PRO A 139 -24.14 29.01 -7.32
N LEU A 140 -22.97 29.43 -7.82
CA LEU A 140 -21.86 29.90 -6.99
C LEU A 140 -22.21 31.21 -6.27
N ALA A 141 -22.82 32.16 -6.99
CA ALA A 141 -23.34 33.36 -6.36
C ALA A 141 -24.43 33.01 -5.33
N PHE A 142 -25.36 32.12 -5.66
CA PHE A 142 -26.41 31.68 -4.75
C PHE A 142 -25.87 30.98 -3.49
N LEU A 143 -24.93 30.04 -3.63
CA LEU A 143 -24.31 29.27 -2.55
C LEU A 143 -23.55 30.16 -1.55
N LEU A 144 -22.86 31.19 -2.03
CA LEU A 144 -22.02 32.06 -1.21
C LEU A 144 -22.77 33.27 -0.65
N SER A 145 -23.76 33.80 -1.39
CA SER A 145 -24.47 35.03 -1.02
C SER A 145 -25.76 34.80 -0.23
N THR A 146 -26.43 33.64 -0.38
CA THR A 146 -27.71 33.39 0.28
C THR A 146 -27.59 32.46 1.48
N ASN A 147 -28.40 32.71 2.52
CA ASN A 147 -28.44 31.85 3.70
C ASN A 147 -28.88 30.41 3.35
N VAL A 148 -29.82 30.26 2.42
CA VAL A 148 -30.27 28.95 1.92
C VAL A 148 -29.13 28.23 1.17
N GLY A 149 -28.37 28.95 0.36
CA GLY A 149 -27.19 28.42 -0.33
C GLY A 149 -26.11 27.90 0.62
N ARG A 150 -25.82 28.63 1.71
CA ARG A 150 -24.86 28.20 2.74
C ARG A 150 -25.29 26.94 3.47
N VAL A 151 -26.59 26.81 3.79
CA VAL A 151 -27.16 25.59 4.38
C VAL A 151 -27.02 24.41 3.42
N CYS A 152 -27.30 24.61 2.14
CA CYS A 152 -27.13 23.58 1.10
C CYS A 152 -25.65 23.14 0.98
N LEU A 153 -24.71 24.09 1.02
CA LEU A 153 -23.27 23.81 0.99
C LEU A 153 -22.81 23.00 2.21
N LEU A 154 -23.29 23.36 3.40
CA LEU A 154 -23.01 22.61 4.63
C LEU A 154 -23.55 21.17 4.55
N ILE A 155 -24.77 20.98 4.03
CA ILE A 155 -25.37 19.65 3.87
C ILE A 155 -24.55 18.82 2.86
N GLY A 156 -24.16 19.39 1.72
CA GLY A 156 -23.34 18.70 0.71
C GLY A 156 -21.97 18.30 1.27
N PHE A 157 -21.31 19.21 1.99
CA PHE A 157 -20.03 18.93 2.64
C PHE A 157 -20.16 17.87 3.74
N ALA A 158 -21.25 17.91 4.52
CA ALA A 158 -21.53 16.89 5.52
C ALA A 158 -21.75 15.51 4.89
N PHE A 159 -22.44 15.44 3.75
CA PHE A 159 -22.63 14.19 3.00
C PHE A 159 -21.30 13.64 2.46
N GLU A 160 -20.42 14.50 1.93
CA GLU A 160 -19.08 14.11 1.47
C GLU A 160 -18.23 13.55 2.63
N LEU A 161 -18.21 14.25 3.77
CA LEU A 161 -17.53 13.79 4.97
C LEU A 161 -18.12 12.47 5.49
N ALA A 162 -19.44 12.34 5.50
CA ALA A 162 -20.11 11.10 5.89
C ALA A 162 -19.73 9.94 4.96
N GLY A 163 -19.65 10.17 3.65
CA GLY A 163 -19.18 9.18 2.68
C GLY A 163 -17.73 8.75 2.94
N ILE A 164 -16.83 9.70 3.20
CA ILE A 164 -15.43 9.41 3.54
C ILE A 164 -15.34 8.60 4.85
N VAL A 165 -16.09 9.01 5.88
CA VAL A 165 -16.13 8.30 7.17
C VAL A 165 -16.69 6.90 7.01
N TRP A 166 -17.75 6.73 6.23
CA TRP A 166 -18.38 5.43 5.96
C TRP A 166 -17.43 4.47 5.23
N VAL A 167 -16.73 4.95 4.20
CA VAL A 167 -15.72 4.16 3.49
C VAL A 167 -14.58 3.78 4.43
N ARG A 168 -14.08 4.72 5.24
CA ARG A 168 -13.06 4.42 6.25
C ARG A 168 -13.56 3.40 7.28
N HIS A 169 -14.83 3.47 7.68
CA HIS A 169 -15.43 2.55 8.63
C HIS A 169 -15.59 1.14 8.05
N LEU A 170 -16.10 1.02 6.82
CA LEU A 170 -16.16 -0.25 6.10
C LEU A 170 -14.77 -0.85 5.91
N VAL A 171 -13.77 0.00 5.64
CA VAL A 171 -12.40 -0.44 5.53
C VAL A 171 -11.89 -0.97 6.88
N LYS A 172 -12.06 -0.21 7.96
CA LYS A 172 -11.64 -0.63 9.29
C LYS A 172 -12.30 -1.95 9.72
N ARG A 173 -13.60 -2.12 9.48
CA ARG A 173 -14.32 -3.35 9.85
C ARG A 173 -13.86 -4.59 9.09
N ALA A 174 -13.42 -4.44 7.85
CA ALA A 174 -12.89 -5.54 7.06
C ALA A 174 -11.40 -5.83 7.36
N GLU A 175 -10.75 -5.04 8.21
CA GLU A 175 -9.41 -5.33 8.76
C GLU A 175 -9.48 -5.97 10.15
N GLU A 176 -10.61 -5.84 10.85
CA GLU A 176 -10.84 -6.37 12.20
C GLU A 176 -11.52 -7.76 12.22
N GLY A 177 -11.92 -8.30 11.07
CA GLY A 177 -12.58 -9.60 10.93
C GLY A 177 -11.91 -10.47 9.89
#